data_AF-A0A2D4JBJ8-F1
#
_entry.id   AF-A0A2D4JBJ8-F1
#
_cell.length_a   1.000
_cell.length_b   1.000
_cell.length_c   1.000
_cell.angle_alpha   90.00
_cell.angle_beta   90.00
_cell.angle_gamma   90.00
#
_symmetry.space_group_name_H-M   'P 1'
#
loop_
_entity.id
_entity.type
_entity.pdbx_description
1 polymer ?
#
loop_
_entity_poly.entity_id
_entity_poly.type
_entity_poly.pdbx_seq_one_letter_code
_entity_poly.pdbx_strand_id
1 'polypeptide(L)'
;MEPVTKWNPKQVVEWTKGLDDCLQQYVQKFEREKINGAQLLQISHQDLEELGVTRIGHQELVLEAVDLLCALNYGLETDNMKNLILKLRAASNNLQNYIGTRRKSSNYDGNSSRKPPNEFLTSVVELIGAAKALLTWLDRTPFTGIADFSVTKNKIIQLCLDLTTTVQKDCLVAEMEDKVLNVSKVLNGICDKTIRSTTDPLMSQGACLEEVYLNNIKPGEGLGMYIKSTYDGLHVVTGTTENSPADRSQKIHAGDEVIQVNRQTVVGWQLKNLVRKLRENPSGVTLLVKKRHTGSFNFTPAPLKNLRWKPPLVQTSLHPTTAQSSENTKETSLKKEKPAILDLYIPPPPAVPYA
;
A
#
# COMPACT_ATOMS: atom_id res chain seq x y z
N MET A 1 -19.23 8.20 3.21
CA MET A 1 -18.11 9.05 3.65
C MET A 1 -18.32 10.45 3.09
N GLU A 2 -18.14 11.51 3.88
CA GLU A 2 -18.06 12.87 3.34
C GLU A 2 -16.70 13.06 2.65
N PRO A 3 -16.65 13.63 1.42
CA PRO A 3 -15.39 13.87 0.73
C PRO A 3 -14.48 14.79 1.55
N VAL A 4 -13.17 14.53 1.48
CA VAL A 4 -12.14 15.28 2.21
C VAL A 4 -12.19 16.76 1.84
N THR A 5 -12.53 17.10 0.58
CA THR A 5 -12.70 18.49 0.13
C THR A 5 -13.72 19.30 0.93
N LYS A 6 -14.65 18.65 1.64
CA LYS A 6 -15.67 19.31 2.47
C LYS A 6 -15.32 19.34 3.96
N TRP A 7 -14.18 18.78 4.37
CA TRP A 7 -13.81 18.77 5.78
C TRP A 7 -13.62 20.18 6.31
N ASN A 8 -14.21 20.43 7.47
CA ASN A 8 -13.96 21.63 8.24
C ASN A 8 -12.60 21.54 8.97
N PRO A 9 -12.07 22.67 9.49
CA PRO A 9 -10.78 22.67 10.15
C PRO A 9 -10.67 21.75 11.38
N LYS A 10 -11.78 21.50 12.10
CA LYS A 10 -11.77 20.57 13.24
C LYS A 10 -11.54 19.13 12.77
N GLN A 11 -12.17 18.73 11.67
CA GLN A 11 -11.95 17.40 11.08
C GLN A 11 -10.51 17.21 10.62
N VAL A 12 -9.89 18.24 10.03
CA VAL A 12 -8.47 18.23 9.66
C VAL A 12 -7.59 18.07 10.89
N VAL A 13 -7.82 18.86 11.94
CA VAL A 13 -7.08 18.79 13.21
C VAL A 13 -7.19 17.40 13.86
N GLU A 14 -8.40 16.82 13.92
CA GLU A 14 -8.60 15.47 14.44
C GLU A 14 -7.88 14.40 13.60
N TRP A 15 -7.83 14.58 12.28
CA TRP A 15 -7.04 13.71 11.41
C TRP A 15 -5.53 13.85 11.66
N THR A 16 -5.00 15.08 11.78
CA THR A 16 -3.57 15.34 12.03
C THR A 16 -3.10 14.71 13.36
N LYS A 17 -3.96 14.66 14.39
CA LYS A 17 -3.67 14.02 15.68
C LYS A 17 -3.40 12.51 15.59
N GLY A 18 -3.83 11.87 14.50
CA GLY A 18 -3.59 10.44 14.28
C GLY A 18 -2.32 10.11 13.49
N LEU A 19 -1.63 11.11 12.96
CA LEU A 19 -0.35 10.95 12.26
C LEU A 19 0.80 10.65 13.25
N ASP A 20 2.03 10.66 12.74
CA ASP A 20 3.27 10.44 13.50
C ASP A 20 3.40 11.31 14.76
N ASP A 21 4.01 10.77 15.81
CA ASP A 21 4.22 11.48 17.08
C ASP A 21 5.06 12.75 16.88
N CYS A 22 6.03 12.71 15.96
CA CYS A 22 6.88 13.86 15.66
C CYS A 22 6.10 15.01 15.01
N LEU A 23 4.90 14.75 14.46
CA LEU A 23 4.05 15.75 13.83
C LEU A 23 3.07 16.41 14.82
N GLN A 24 2.91 15.86 16.03
CA GLN A 24 1.93 16.36 17.01
C GLN A 24 2.21 17.80 17.45
N GLN A 25 3.48 18.23 17.41
CA GLN A 25 3.89 19.61 17.67
C GLN A 25 3.32 20.64 16.68
N TYR A 26 2.82 20.20 15.51
CA TYR A 26 2.26 21.08 14.48
C TYR A 26 0.74 21.15 14.52
N VAL A 27 0.05 20.29 15.27
CA VAL A 27 -1.42 20.21 15.31
C VAL A 27 -2.05 21.57 15.65
N GLN A 28 -1.49 22.29 16.62
CA GLN A 28 -1.97 23.63 17.00
C GLN A 28 -1.80 24.67 15.89
N LYS A 29 -0.84 24.47 14.98
CA LYS A 29 -0.62 25.36 13.83
C LYS A 29 -1.70 25.15 12.77
N PHE A 30 -2.03 23.89 12.46
CA PHE A 30 -3.18 23.55 11.59
C PHE A 30 -4.50 24.10 12.16
N GLU A 31 -4.68 24.03 13.48
CA GLU A 31 -5.87 24.58 14.15
C GLU A 31 -5.92 26.11 14.07
N ARG A 32 -4.80 26.79 14.36
CA ARG A 32 -4.71 28.26 14.34
C ARG A 32 -4.94 28.83 12.95
N GLU A 33 -4.30 28.25 11.92
CA GLU A 33 -4.47 28.69 10.53
C GLU A 33 -5.79 28.18 9.90
N LYS A 34 -6.58 27.39 10.66
CA LYS A 34 -7.89 26.88 10.24
C LYS A 34 -7.84 26.17 8.89
N ILE A 35 -6.82 25.35 8.68
CA ILE A 35 -6.66 24.58 7.44
C ILE A 35 -7.87 23.66 7.25
N ASN A 36 -8.61 23.87 6.17
CA ASN A 36 -9.75 23.03 5.80
C ASN A 36 -9.32 21.88 4.87
N GLY A 37 -10.23 20.97 4.58
CA GLY A 37 -9.90 19.79 3.78
C GLY A 37 -9.52 20.07 2.33
N ALA A 38 -10.08 21.11 1.70
CA ALA A 38 -9.69 21.50 0.34
C ALA A 38 -8.25 22.04 0.30
N GLN A 39 -7.87 22.85 1.30
CA GLN A 39 -6.50 23.34 1.46
C GLN A 39 -5.53 22.19 1.78
N LEU A 40 -5.92 21.28 2.68
CA LEU A 40 -5.10 20.12 3.04
C LEU A 40 -4.74 19.26 1.83
N LEU A 41 -5.69 18.99 0.93
CA LEU A 41 -5.45 18.17 -0.27
C LEU A 41 -4.55 18.85 -1.32
N GLN A 42 -4.30 20.16 -1.20
CA GLN A 42 -3.46 20.93 -2.12
C GLN A 42 -2.18 21.44 -1.45
N ILE A 43 -1.91 20.99 -0.23
CA ILE A 43 -0.80 21.49 0.58
C ILE A 43 0.54 21.13 -0.08
N SER A 44 1.41 22.11 -0.22
CA SER A 44 2.75 21.95 -0.79
C SER A 44 3.85 22.03 0.27
N HIS A 45 5.09 21.72 -0.11
CA HIS A 45 6.27 21.96 0.74
C HIS A 45 6.35 23.41 1.24
N GLN A 46 6.02 24.38 0.37
CA GLN A 46 6.04 25.81 0.70
C GLN A 46 4.97 26.14 1.75
N ASP A 47 3.74 25.64 1.59
CA ASP A 47 2.65 25.87 2.55
C ASP A 47 2.99 25.26 3.93
N LEU A 48 3.64 24.09 3.94
CA LEU A 48 4.10 23.45 5.17
C LEU A 48 5.21 24.26 5.86
N GLU A 49 6.13 24.85 5.09
CA GLU A 49 7.15 25.74 5.63
C GLU A 49 6.53 27.00 6.24
N GLU A 50 5.53 27.60 5.60
CA GLU A 50 4.77 28.75 6.11
C GLU A 50 3.96 28.41 7.36
N LEU A 51 3.41 27.19 7.43
CA LEU A 51 2.85 26.61 8.65
C LEU A 51 3.91 26.32 9.71
N GLY A 52 5.19 26.53 9.42
CA GLY A 52 6.31 26.34 10.33
C GLY A 52 6.70 24.87 10.55
N VAL A 53 6.40 24.00 9.57
CA VAL A 53 6.94 22.65 9.44
C VAL A 53 8.21 22.75 8.57
N THR A 54 9.32 23.21 9.15
CA THR A 54 10.55 23.50 8.39
C THR A 54 11.46 22.29 8.16
N ARG A 55 11.23 21.18 8.89
CA ARG A 55 12.03 19.96 8.73
C ARG A 55 11.51 19.17 7.53
N ILE A 56 12.37 18.96 6.53
CA ILE A 56 12.03 18.21 5.30
C ILE A 56 11.41 16.85 5.62
N GLY A 57 12.03 16.06 6.50
CA GLY A 57 11.46 14.75 6.88
C GLY A 57 10.08 14.81 7.52
N HIS A 58 9.73 15.90 8.20
CA HIS A 58 8.37 16.09 8.72
C HIS A 58 7.40 16.52 7.61
N GLN A 59 7.86 17.32 6.64
CA GLN A 59 7.07 17.68 5.47
C GLN A 59 6.71 16.42 4.66
N GLU A 60 7.68 15.56 4.38
CA GLU A 60 7.47 14.30 3.65
C GLU A 60 6.43 13.41 4.34
N LEU A 61 6.50 13.22 5.66
CA LEU A 61 5.51 12.43 6.39
C LEU A 61 4.07 13.00 6.29
N VAL A 62 3.94 14.33 6.28
CA VAL A 62 2.62 14.97 6.08
C VAL A 62 2.15 14.76 4.65
N LEU A 63 3.02 14.98 3.66
CA LEU A 63 2.67 14.87 2.25
C LEU A 63 2.34 13.42 1.84
N GLU A 64 3.07 12.42 2.35
CA GLU A 64 2.75 11.00 2.14
C GLU A 64 1.34 10.65 2.68
N ALA A 65 1.00 11.15 3.87
CA ALA A 65 -0.33 10.94 4.45
C ALA A 65 -1.44 11.68 3.66
N VAL A 66 -1.14 12.87 3.14
CA VAL A 66 -2.04 13.64 2.27
C VAL A 66 -2.23 12.94 0.92
N ASP A 67 -1.19 12.37 0.33
CA ASP A 67 -1.27 11.60 -0.91
C ASP A 67 -2.23 10.41 -0.79
N LEU A 68 -2.21 9.71 0.36
CA LEU A 68 -3.19 8.66 0.65
C LEU A 68 -4.62 9.21 0.78
N LEU A 69 -4.81 10.39 1.38
CA LEU A 69 -6.11 11.05 1.43
C LEU A 69 -6.59 11.49 0.04
N CYS A 70 -5.70 12.00 -0.81
CA CYS A 70 -5.98 12.32 -2.21
C CYS A 70 -6.40 11.06 -2.97
N ALA A 71 -5.66 9.97 -2.82
CA ALA A 71 -6.00 8.67 -3.42
C ALA A 71 -7.37 8.17 -2.93
N LEU A 72 -7.71 8.33 -1.66
CA LEU A 72 -9.04 8.00 -1.15
C LEU A 72 -10.13 8.92 -1.73
N ASN A 73 -9.90 10.23 -1.73
CA ASN A 73 -10.90 11.23 -2.10
C ASN A 73 -11.21 11.22 -3.61
N TYR A 74 -10.20 11.02 -4.46
CA TYR A 74 -10.32 11.05 -5.91
C TYR A 74 -10.29 9.65 -6.57
N GLY A 75 -9.79 8.64 -5.85
CA GLY A 75 -9.63 7.28 -6.37
C GLY A 75 -10.88 6.40 -6.30
N LEU A 76 -11.85 6.70 -5.43
CA LEU A 76 -13.07 5.87 -5.31
C LEU A 76 -13.91 5.85 -6.60
N GLU A 77 -13.92 6.94 -7.38
CA GLU A 77 -14.60 7.03 -8.67
C GLU A 77 -13.71 6.66 -9.87
N THR A 78 -12.38 6.70 -9.71
CA THR A 78 -11.42 6.53 -10.83
C THR A 78 -10.68 5.18 -10.85
N ASP A 79 -10.65 4.43 -9.74
CA ASP A 79 -9.99 3.12 -9.60
C ASP A 79 -10.82 1.94 -10.18
N ASN A 80 -11.18 2.02 -11.45
CA ASN A 80 -11.58 0.82 -12.20
C ASN A 80 -10.47 0.41 -13.18
N MET A 81 -10.42 -0.89 -13.47
CA MET A 81 -9.41 -1.48 -14.34
C MET A 81 -9.29 -0.73 -15.67
N LYS A 82 -10.44 -0.35 -16.25
CA LYS A 82 -10.53 0.34 -17.53
C LYS A 82 -9.83 1.69 -17.49
N ASN A 83 -10.05 2.49 -16.46
CA ASN A 83 -9.41 3.78 -16.28
C ASN A 83 -7.90 3.65 -16.07
N LEU A 84 -7.45 2.66 -15.30
CA LEU A 84 -6.02 2.39 -15.09
C LEU A 84 -5.34 1.97 -16.41
N ILE A 85 -5.99 1.12 -17.19
CA ILE A 85 -5.47 0.73 -18.51
C ILE A 85 -5.45 1.94 -19.47
N LEU A 86 -6.47 2.79 -19.45
CA LEU A 86 -6.50 4.02 -20.27
C LEU A 86 -5.38 5.00 -19.87
N LYS A 87 -5.12 5.18 -18.56
CA LYS A 87 -4.00 5.99 -18.07
C LYS A 87 -2.65 5.41 -18.51
N LEU A 88 -2.45 4.10 -18.38
CA LEU A 88 -1.24 3.42 -18.85
C LEU A 88 -1.03 3.60 -20.36
N ARG A 89 -2.10 3.49 -21.15
CA ARG A 89 -2.06 3.73 -22.60
C ARG A 89 -1.73 5.19 -22.94
N ALA A 90 -2.32 6.15 -22.22
CA ALA A 90 -2.05 7.56 -22.43
C ALA A 90 -0.57 7.88 -22.15
N ALA A 91 -0.02 7.45 -21.01
CA ALA A 91 1.39 7.62 -20.68
C ALA A 91 2.32 6.98 -21.73
N SER A 92 1.99 5.76 -22.17
CA SER A 92 2.72 5.03 -23.20
C SER A 92 2.71 5.77 -24.56
N ASN A 93 1.57 6.29 -24.97
CA ASN A 93 1.44 7.04 -26.22
C ASN A 93 2.14 8.40 -26.16
N ASN A 94 2.05 9.10 -25.02
CA ASN A 94 2.76 10.37 -24.81
C ASN A 94 4.27 10.19 -24.93
N LEU A 95 4.82 9.13 -24.31
CA LEU A 95 6.24 8.80 -24.42
C LEU A 95 6.64 8.47 -25.86
N GLN A 96 5.84 7.65 -26.57
CA GLN A 96 6.10 7.34 -27.99
C GLN A 96 6.06 8.59 -28.87
N ASN A 97 5.08 9.48 -28.64
CA ASN A 97 4.95 10.73 -29.37
C ASN A 97 6.13 11.66 -29.07
N TYR A 98 6.54 11.79 -27.81
CA TYR A 98 7.71 12.57 -27.40
C TYR A 98 8.98 12.08 -28.11
N ILE A 99 9.24 10.78 -28.11
CA ILE A 99 10.41 10.22 -28.79
C ILE A 99 10.29 10.44 -30.31
N GLY A 100 9.10 10.23 -30.87
CA GLY A 100 8.84 10.41 -32.29
C GLY A 100 9.01 11.85 -32.78
N THR A 101 8.58 12.85 -31.99
CA THR A 101 8.79 14.28 -32.31
C THR A 101 10.25 14.66 -32.14
N ARG A 102 10.91 14.17 -31.08
CA ARG A 102 12.33 14.43 -30.83
C ARG A 102 13.23 13.92 -31.96
N ARG A 103 13.02 12.70 -32.43
CA ARG A 103 13.80 12.09 -33.53
C ARG A 103 13.63 12.81 -34.87
N LYS A 104 12.50 13.49 -35.08
CA LYS A 104 12.24 14.30 -36.29
C LYS A 104 12.85 15.70 -36.21
N SER A 105 13.33 16.12 -35.04
CA SER A 105 13.96 17.44 -34.86
C SER A 105 15.31 17.51 -35.57
N SER A 106 15.58 18.63 -36.23
CA SER A 106 16.90 18.89 -36.84
C SER A 106 18.05 18.89 -35.82
N ASN A 107 17.74 19.11 -34.54
CA ASN A 107 18.72 19.16 -33.45
C ASN A 107 18.80 17.84 -32.68
N TYR A 108 18.37 16.73 -33.28
CA TYR A 108 18.41 15.42 -32.63
C TYR A 108 19.86 14.98 -32.40
N ASP A 109 20.24 14.88 -31.13
CA ASP A 109 21.57 14.51 -30.66
C ASP A 109 21.64 13.05 -30.18
N GLY A 110 20.59 12.26 -30.34
CA GLY A 110 20.50 10.96 -29.66
C GLY A 110 21.52 9.91 -30.11
N ASN A 111 22.12 10.08 -31.30
CA ASN A 111 23.17 9.19 -31.81
C ASN A 111 24.57 9.51 -31.27
N SER A 112 24.77 10.68 -30.66
CA SER A 112 26.05 11.14 -30.11
C SER A 112 25.99 11.37 -28.60
N SER A 113 24.82 11.76 -28.09
CA SER A 113 24.57 11.99 -26.67
C SER A 113 24.33 10.68 -25.91
N ARG A 114 24.86 10.62 -24.70
CA ARG A 114 24.61 9.58 -23.69
C ARG A 114 23.73 10.08 -22.55
N LYS A 115 23.37 11.36 -22.55
CA LYS A 115 22.58 11.99 -21.49
C LYS A 115 21.13 12.13 -21.95
N PRO A 116 20.20 11.35 -21.40
CA PRO A 116 18.80 11.49 -21.73
C PRO A 116 18.24 12.85 -21.24
N PRO A 117 17.31 13.46 -21.98
CA PRO A 117 16.62 14.68 -21.53
C PRO A 117 15.77 14.43 -20.28
N ASN A 118 15.58 15.46 -19.46
CA ASN A 118 14.73 15.34 -18.27
C ASN A 118 13.28 15.01 -18.63
N GLU A 119 12.71 15.64 -19.66
CA GLU A 119 11.34 15.35 -20.14
C GLU A 119 11.13 13.89 -20.55
N PHE A 120 12.17 13.27 -21.14
CA PHE A 120 12.16 11.85 -21.46
C PHE A 120 12.11 11.00 -20.19
N LEU A 121 12.94 11.32 -19.21
CA LEU A 121 12.97 10.61 -17.92
C LEU A 121 11.65 10.77 -17.16
N THR A 122 11.07 11.98 -17.13
CA THR A 122 9.75 12.24 -16.55
C THR A 122 8.69 11.37 -17.20
N SER A 123 8.66 11.33 -18.53
CA SER A 123 7.70 10.48 -19.28
C SER A 123 7.87 8.99 -18.98
N VAL A 124 9.11 8.50 -18.78
CA VAL A 124 9.38 7.11 -18.36
C VAL A 124 8.88 6.86 -16.94
N VAL A 125 9.10 7.79 -16.01
CA VAL A 125 8.62 7.69 -14.62
C VAL A 125 7.09 7.67 -14.58
N GLU A 126 6.41 8.52 -15.34
CA GLU A 126 4.96 8.52 -15.48
C GLU A 126 4.43 7.19 -16.01
N LEU A 127 5.08 6.61 -17.02
CA LEU A 127 4.72 5.30 -17.56
C LEU A 127 4.87 4.19 -16.51
N ILE A 128 5.98 4.18 -15.76
CA ILE A 128 6.20 3.25 -14.65
C ILE A 128 5.14 3.44 -13.55
N GLY A 129 4.81 4.69 -13.21
CA GLY A 129 3.78 5.01 -12.23
C GLY A 129 2.41 4.47 -12.63
N ALA A 130 2.01 4.67 -13.89
CA ALA A 130 0.76 4.12 -14.41
C ALA A 130 0.76 2.57 -14.42
N ALA A 131 1.88 1.94 -14.76
CA ALA A 131 2.02 0.49 -14.73
C ALA A 131 1.97 -0.07 -13.29
N LYS A 132 2.58 0.61 -12.32
CA LYS A 132 2.48 0.30 -10.89
C LYS A 132 1.04 0.39 -10.40
N ALA A 133 0.29 1.43 -10.79
CA ALA A 133 -1.11 1.57 -10.41
C ALA A 133 -1.99 0.42 -10.97
N LEU A 134 -1.70 -0.05 -12.18
CA LEU A 134 -2.36 -1.25 -12.72
C LEU A 134 -1.94 -2.52 -11.96
N LEU A 135 -0.66 -2.67 -11.60
CA LEU A 135 -0.17 -3.80 -10.81
C LEU A 135 -0.83 -3.85 -9.43
N THR A 136 -0.91 -2.73 -8.71
CA THR A 136 -1.56 -2.67 -7.40
C THR A 136 -3.04 -3.03 -7.50
N TRP A 137 -3.71 -2.66 -8.58
CA TRP A 137 -5.09 -3.07 -8.84
C TRP A 137 -5.20 -4.56 -9.13
N LEU A 138 -4.33 -5.11 -9.99
CA LEU A 138 -4.28 -6.54 -10.27
C LEU A 138 -3.89 -7.35 -9.03
N ASP A 139 -3.11 -6.81 -8.09
CA ASP A 139 -2.78 -7.45 -6.81
C ASP A 139 -3.93 -7.52 -5.81
N ARG A 140 -5.05 -6.86 -6.09
CA ARG A 140 -6.29 -7.06 -5.34
C ARG A 140 -6.90 -8.41 -5.70
N THR A 141 -7.37 -9.16 -4.70
CA THR A 141 -8.26 -10.32 -4.91
C THR A 141 -9.53 -9.86 -5.65
N PRO A 142 -10.08 -10.65 -6.59
CA PRO A 142 -9.88 -12.09 -6.80
C PRO A 142 -8.75 -12.48 -7.77
N PHE A 143 -7.99 -11.52 -8.33
CA PHE A 143 -6.97 -11.82 -9.36
C PHE A 143 -5.73 -12.53 -8.82
N THR A 144 -5.54 -12.56 -7.50
CA THR A 144 -4.54 -13.41 -6.84
C THR A 144 -5.00 -14.87 -6.89
N GLY A 145 -4.53 -15.62 -7.89
CA GLY A 145 -4.85 -17.03 -8.07
C GLY A 145 -5.38 -17.39 -9.47
N ILE A 146 -5.73 -16.38 -10.28
CA ILE A 146 -6.03 -16.59 -11.70
C ILE A 146 -4.71 -16.62 -12.47
N ALA A 147 -4.35 -17.79 -13.03
CA ALA A 147 -3.06 -18.05 -13.65
C ALA A 147 -2.69 -16.99 -14.73
N ASP A 148 -3.67 -16.57 -15.54
CA ASP A 148 -3.48 -15.60 -16.62
C ASP A 148 -3.05 -14.20 -16.12
N PHE A 149 -3.59 -13.77 -14.98
CA PHE A 149 -3.22 -12.49 -14.39
C PHE A 149 -1.87 -12.56 -13.68
N SER A 150 -1.48 -13.71 -13.11
CA SER A 150 -0.15 -13.88 -12.52
C SER A 150 0.97 -13.74 -13.57
N VAL A 151 0.80 -14.36 -14.74
CA VAL A 151 1.75 -14.22 -15.86
C VAL A 151 1.80 -12.77 -16.34
N THR A 152 0.64 -12.13 -16.48
CA THR A 152 0.54 -10.72 -16.91
C THR A 152 1.22 -9.78 -15.92
N LYS A 153 0.99 -9.94 -14.60
CA LYS A 153 1.66 -9.17 -13.54
C LYS A 153 3.17 -9.31 -13.60
N ASN A 154 3.67 -10.54 -13.62
CA ASN A 154 5.11 -10.81 -13.69
C ASN A 154 5.71 -10.15 -14.94
N LYS A 155 5.00 -10.19 -16.07
CA LYS A 155 5.46 -9.51 -17.28
C LYS A 155 5.50 -7.99 -17.13
N ILE A 156 4.48 -7.36 -16.54
CA ILE A 156 4.48 -5.91 -16.28
C ILE A 156 5.61 -5.53 -15.33
N ILE A 157 5.83 -6.30 -14.25
CA ILE A 157 6.95 -6.09 -13.32
C ILE A 157 8.29 -6.11 -14.05
N GLN A 158 8.52 -7.13 -14.89
CA GLN A 158 9.74 -7.24 -15.70
C GLN A 158 9.91 -6.02 -16.63
N LEU A 159 8.84 -5.58 -17.31
CA LEU A 159 8.89 -4.41 -18.18
C LEU A 159 9.21 -3.11 -17.42
N CYS A 160 8.69 -2.93 -16.20
CA CYS A 160 9.04 -1.79 -15.36
C CYS A 160 10.52 -1.81 -14.93
N LEU A 161 11.07 -3.00 -14.65
CA LEU A 161 12.49 -3.18 -14.36
C LEU A 161 13.35 -2.90 -15.59
N ASP A 162 12.93 -3.38 -16.77
CA ASP A 162 13.60 -3.11 -18.05
C ASP A 162 13.63 -1.61 -18.36
N LEU A 163 12.54 -0.86 -18.11
CA LEU A 163 12.53 0.60 -18.26
C LEU A 163 13.52 1.26 -17.32
N THR A 164 13.48 0.90 -16.03
CA THR A 164 14.34 1.48 -14.99
C THR A 164 15.82 1.24 -15.29
N THR A 165 16.17 -0.01 -15.62
CA THR A 165 17.55 -0.39 -15.95
C THR A 165 18.02 0.24 -17.26
N THR A 166 17.13 0.37 -18.26
CA THR A 166 17.45 1.00 -19.54
C THR A 166 17.81 2.47 -19.37
N VAL A 167 17.04 3.24 -18.59
CA VAL A 167 17.34 4.68 -18.39
C VAL A 167 18.53 4.95 -17.47
N GLN A 168 18.95 3.96 -16.70
CA GLN A 168 20.15 4.03 -15.85
C GLN A 168 21.41 3.53 -16.56
N LYS A 169 21.28 2.80 -17.67
CA LYS A 169 22.42 2.26 -18.40
C LYS A 169 23.16 3.36 -19.15
N ASP A 170 24.49 3.35 -19.07
CA ASP A 170 25.34 4.18 -19.93
C ASP A 170 25.34 3.62 -21.37
N CYS A 171 24.46 4.16 -22.20
CA CYS A 171 24.38 3.90 -23.64
C CYS A 171 23.96 5.16 -24.39
N LEU A 172 24.00 5.11 -25.71
CA LEU A 172 23.50 6.21 -26.53
C LEU A 172 22.00 6.41 -26.29
N VAL A 173 21.56 7.67 -26.33
CA VAL A 173 20.16 8.03 -26.13
C VAL A 173 19.27 7.35 -27.19
N ALA A 174 19.74 7.20 -28.42
CA ALA A 174 19.02 6.49 -29.47
C ALA A 174 18.74 5.01 -29.11
N GLU A 175 19.73 4.31 -28.56
CA GLU A 175 19.59 2.92 -28.11
C GLU A 175 18.65 2.80 -26.91
N MET A 176 18.71 3.78 -26.00
CA MET A 176 17.82 3.88 -24.84
C MET A 176 16.37 4.07 -25.29
N GLU A 177 16.13 5.03 -26.19
CA GLU A 177 14.83 5.32 -26.78
C GLU A 177 14.26 4.08 -27.52
N ASP A 178 15.07 3.35 -28.30
CA ASP A 178 14.59 2.15 -29.01
C ASP A 178 14.12 1.04 -28.06
N LYS A 179 14.86 0.82 -26.96
CA LYS A 179 14.45 -0.15 -25.93
C LYS A 179 13.20 0.30 -25.21
N VAL A 180 13.12 1.57 -24.83
CA VAL A 180 11.94 2.15 -24.17
C VAL A 180 10.70 2.07 -25.08
N LEU A 181 10.84 2.36 -26.38
CA LEU A 181 9.77 2.19 -27.37
C LEU A 181 9.31 0.74 -27.46
N ASN A 182 10.23 -0.23 -27.45
CA ASN A 182 9.88 -1.64 -27.48
C ASN A 182 9.08 -2.06 -26.23
N VAL A 183 9.53 -1.65 -25.03
CA VAL A 183 8.79 -1.92 -23.79
C VAL A 183 7.40 -1.27 -23.82
N SER A 184 7.31 -0.01 -24.24
CA SER A 184 6.05 0.72 -24.37
C SER A 184 5.06 0.03 -25.32
N LYS A 185 5.53 -0.52 -26.46
CA LYS A 185 4.70 -1.32 -27.36
C LYS A 185 4.17 -2.59 -26.71
N VAL A 186 5.02 -3.30 -25.95
CA VAL A 186 4.60 -4.53 -25.24
C VAL A 186 3.56 -4.18 -24.16
N LEU A 187 3.75 -3.09 -23.42
CA LEU A 187 2.76 -2.60 -22.44
C LEU A 187 1.42 -2.27 -23.10
N ASN A 188 1.42 -1.59 -24.25
CA ASN A 188 0.19 -1.33 -25.01
C ASN A 188 -0.51 -2.63 -25.47
N GLY A 189 0.26 -3.63 -25.90
CA GLY A 189 -0.28 -4.95 -26.25
C GLY A 189 -0.90 -5.67 -25.03
N ILE A 190 -0.33 -5.51 -23.84
CA ILE A 190 -0.91 -6.00 -22.59
C ILE A 190 -2.22 -5.26 -22.30
N CYS A 191 -2.27 -3.93 -22.46
CA CYS A 191 -3.49 -3.13 -22.32
C CYS A 191 -4.61 -3.63 -23.26
N ASP A 192 -4.31 -3.88 -24.53
CA ASP A 192 -5.29 -4.39 -25.50
C ASP A 192 -5.83 -5.77 -25.13
N LYS A 193 -4.95 -6.69 -24.73
CA LYS A 193 -5.34 -8.02 -24.26
C LYS A 193 -6.23 -7.93 -23.02
N THR A 194 -5.82 -7.08 -22.08
CA THR A 194 -6.51 -6.92 -20.80
C THR A 194 -7.91 -6.38 -21.03
N ILE A 195 -8.09 -5.29 -21.79
CA ILE A 195 -9.40 -4.71 -22.13
C ILE A 195 -10.32 -5.74 -22.80
N ARG A 196 -9.78 -6.55 -23.74
CA ARG A 196 -10.56 -7.57 -24.45
C ARG A 196 -10.99 -8.72 -23.55
N SER A 197 -10.22 -9.02 -22.51
CA SER A 197 -10.58 -10.00 -21.48
C SER A 197 -11.59 -9.44 -20.45
N THR A 198 -11.79 -8.12 -20.39
CA THR A 198 -12.65 -7.41 -19.42
C THR A 198 -14.13 -7.29 -19.87
N THR A 199 -14.71 -8.31 -20.51
CA THR A 199 -16.13 -8.30 -20.95
C THR A 199 -17.13 -8.52 -19.82
N ASP A 200 -16.66 -8.71 -18.58
CA ASP A 200 -17.48 -8.98 -17.40
C ASP A 200 -17.89 -7.66 -16.69
N PRO A 201 -19.20 -7.38 -16.51
CA PRO A 201 -19.72 -6.23 -15.76
C PRO A 201 -19.11 -6.05 -14.35
N LEU A 202 -18.61 -7.13 -13.74
CA LEU A 202 -18.00 -7.12 -12.41
C LEU A 202 -16.62 -6.44 -12.40
N MET A 203 -15.93 -6.35 -13.54
CA MET A 203 -14.63 -5.69 -13.69
C MET A 203 -14.72 -4.17 -13.86
N SER A 204 -15.92 -3.67 -14.15
CA SER A 204 -16.26 -2.24 -14.27
C SER A 204 -16.69 -1.60 -12.95
N GLN A 205 -16.88 -2.40 -11.90
CA GLN A 205 -17.37 -1.89 -10.62
C GLN A 205 -16.25 -1.16 -9.88
N GLY A 206 -16.48 0.09 -9.49
CA GLY A 206 -15.54 0.89 -8.68
C GLY A 206 -15.37 0.32 -7.27
N ALA A 207 -14.37 0.81 -6.53
CA ALA A 207 -14.16 0.36 -5.16
C ALA A 207 -15.41 0.69 -4.31
N CYS A 208 -15.98 -0.32 -3.63
CA CYS A 208 -17.17 -0.12 -2.79
C CYS A 208 -16.74 0.19 -1.35
N LEU A 209 -17.27 1.27 -0.76
CA LEU A 209 -17.16 1.51 0.67
C LEU A 209 -18.35 0.83 1.37
N GLU A 210 -18.07 0.00 2.37
CA GLU A 210 -19.10 -0.64 3.19
C GLU A 210 -18.94 -0.23 4.65
N GLU A 211 -20.06 0.13 5.29
CA GLU A 211 -20.12 0.40 6.72
C GLU A 211 -20.43 -0.89 7.50
N VAL A 212 -19.57 -1.23 8.45
CA VAL A 212 -19.62 -2.45 9.24
C VAL A 212 -19.75 -2.10 10.71
N TYR A 213 -20.70 -2.73 11.38
CA TYR A 213 -20.99 -2.54 12.80
C TYR A 213 -20.54 -3.78 13.57
N LEU A 214 -19.55 -3.60 14.43
CA LEU A 214 -19.08 -4.63 15.36
C LEU A 214 -19.69 -4.36 16.72
N ASN A 215 -20.78 -5.07 17.03
CA ASN A 215 -21.54 -4.91 18.26
C ASN A 215 -21.37 -6.12 19.19
N ASN A 216 -21.91 -6.03 20.40
CA ASN A 216 -21.95 -7.13 21.38
C ASN A 216 -20.54 -7.67 21.72
N ILE A 217 -19.58 -6.76 21.88
CA ILE A 217 -18.22 -7.08 22.29
C ILE A 217 -18.24 -7.35 23.80
N LYS A 218 -17.84 -8.55 24.21
CA LYS A 218 -17.78 -8.90 25.65
C LYS A 218 -16.60 -8.18 26.32
N PRO A 219 -16.69 -7.87 27.62
CA PRO A 219 -15.55 -7.31 28.36
C PRO A 219 -14.30 -8.20 28.22
N GLY A 220 -13.19 -7.63 27.76
CA GLY A 220 -11.93 -8.35 27.53
C GLY A 220 -11.86 -9.11 26.20
N GLU A 221 -12.94 -9.19 25.41
CA GLU A 221 -12.93 -9.75 24.06
C GLU A 221 -12.34 -8.72 23.07
N GLY A 222 -11.34 -9.13 22.29
CA GLY A 222 -10.83 -8.32 21.19
C GLY A 222 -11.74 -8.42 19.95
N LEU A 223 -11.69 -7.41 19.07
CA LEU A 223 -12.43 -7.42 17.79
C LEU A 223 -12.06 -8.64 16.92
N GLY A 224 -10.85 -9.19 17.09
CA GLY A 224 -10.34 -10.33 16.34
C GLY A 224 -10.07 -10.00 14.88
N MET A 225 -9.57 -8.80 14.59
CA MET A 225 -9.04 -8.41 13.28
C MET A 225 -7.52 -8.42 13.32
N TYR A 226 -6.89 -8.96 12.29
CA TYR A 226 -5.45 -8.80 12.06
C TYR A 226 -5.25 -7.66 11.07
N ILE A 227 -4.51 -6.62 11.45
CA ILE A 227 -4.28 -5.45 10.59
C ILE A 227 -2.77 -5.34 10.33
N LYS A 228 -2.40 -5.24 9.06
CA LYS A 228 -1.06 -4.86 8.62
C LYS A 228 -1.12 -3.44 8.09
N SER A 229 -0.19 -2.61 8.53
CA SER A 229 -0.03 -1.25 8.02
C SER A 229 1.20 -1.15 7.15
N THR A 230 1.12 -0.33 6.11
CA THR A 230 2.30 0.18 5.42
C THR A 230 2.92 1.33 6.22
N TYR A 231 4.11 1.79 5.83
CA TYR A 231 4.83 2.86 6.53
C TYR A 231 4.12 4.22 6.38
N ASP A 232 3.56 4.47 5.20
CA ASP A 232 2.77 5.66 4.82
C ASP A 232 1.36 5.68 5.45
N GLY A 233 0.91 4.63 6.14
CA GLY A 233 -0.34 4.63 6.89
C GLY A 233 -1.58 4.08 6.16
N LEU A 234 -1.39 3.18 5.18
CA LEU A 234 -2.46 2.35 4.65
C LEU A 234 -2.70 1.14 5.55
N HIS A 235 -3.96 0.92 5.95
CA HIS A 235 -4.33 -0.13 6.91
C HIS A 235 -5.15 -1.24 6.25
N VAL A 236 -4.58 -2.43 6.20
CA VAL A 236 -5.15 -3.57 5.47
C VAL A 236 -5.45 -4.70 6.44
N VAL A 237 -6.71 -5.15 6.47
CA VAL A 237 -7.07 -6.36 7.22
C VAL A 237 -6.37 -7.56 6.58
N THR A 238 -5.85 -8.50 7.35
CA THR A 238 -5.16 -9.70 6.82
C THR A 238 -5.86 -10.98 7.20
N GLY A 239 -6.81 -10.91 8.14
CA GLY A 239 -7.68 -12.00 8.52
C GLY A 239 -8.52 -11.64 9.74
N THR A 240 -9.39 -12.56 10.12
CA THR A 240 -10.21 -12.51 11.34
C THR A 240 -9.94 -13.73 12.21
N THR A 241 -10.20 -13.61 13.51
CA THR A 241 -10.17 -14.75 14.44
C THR A 241 -11.53 -15.45 14.43
N GLU A 242 -11.56 -16.78 14.31
CA GLU A 242 -12.81 -17.55 14.33
C GLU A 242 -13.69 -17.19 15.54
N ASN A 243 -14.98 -17.03 15.30
CA ASN A 243 -15.99 -16.64 16.27
C ASN A 243 -15.77 -15.27 16.95
N SER A 244 -14.84 -14.43 16.49
CA SER A 244 -14.67 -13.06 17.02
C SER A 244 -15.80 -12.12 16.59
N PRO A 245 -15.93 -10.91 17.16
CA PRO A 245 -16.90 -9.91 16.67
C PRO A 245 -16.75 -9.61 15.17
N ALA A 246 -15.51 -9.48 14.69
CA ALA A 246 -15.23 -9.27 13.27
C ALA A 246 -15.66 -10.47 12.40
N ASP A 247 -15.38 -11.70 12.83
CA ASP A 247 -15.78 -12.90 12.10
C ASP A 247 -17.31 -13.08 12.11
N ARG A 248 -17.97 -12.94 13.27
CA ARG A 248 -19.44 -13.02 13.39
C ARG A 248 -20.17 -11.98 12.54
N SER A 249 -19.54 -10.85 12.24
CA SER A 249 -20.12 -9.86 11.34
C SER A 249 -20.28 -10.39 9.91
N GLN A 250 -19.45 -11.35 9.49
CA GLN A 250 -19.33 -11.86 8.11
C GLN A 250 -19.13 -10.75 7.06
N LYS A 251 -18.72 -9.56 7.51
CA LYS A 251 -18.57 -8.33 6.73
C LYS A 251 -17.14 -7.80 6.80
N ILE A 252 -16.19 -8.54 7.35
CA ILE A 252 -14.78 -8.13 7.36
C ILE A 252 -13.99 -9.28 6.79
N HIS A 253 -13.32 -9.01 5.69
CA HIS A 253 -12.49 -9.99 5.03
C HIS A 253 -11.03 -9.55 5.07
N ALA A 254 -10.13 -10.51 4.88
CA ALA A 254 -8.77 -10.16 4.52
C ALA A 254 -8.81 -9.13 3.37
N GLY A 255 -7.81 -8.25 3.35
CA GLY A 255 -7.54 -7.06 2.54
C GLY A 255 -8.65 -6.10 2.21
N ASP A 256 -9.70 -6.07 3.01
CA ASP A 256 -10.45 -4.83 3.19
C ASP A 256 -9.49 -3.76 3.76
N GLU A 257 -9.57 -2.54 3.23
CA GLU A 257 -8.80 -1.39 3.72
C GLU A 257 -9.64 -0.61 4.74
N VAL A 258 -9.08 -0.30 5.90
CA VAL A 258 -9.80 0.44 6.96
C VAL A 258 -9.73 1.94 6.66
N ILE A 259 -10.87 2.53 6.33
CA ILE A 259 -10.98 3.93 5.93
C ILE A 259 -11.39 4.83 7.09
N GLN A 260 -12.42 4.41 7.84
CA GLN A 260 -12.88 5.13 9.03
C GLN A 260 -13.10 4.22 10.22
N VAL A 261 -12.89 4.76 11.43
CA VAL A 261 -13.26 4.16 12.71
C VAL A 261 -14.10 5.16 13.48
N ASN A 262 -15.32 4.78 13.85
CA ASN A 262 -16.28 5.63 14.55
C ASN A 262 -16.44 7.01 13.87
N ARG A 263 -16.59 6.99 12.53
CA ARG A 263 -16.73 8.17 11.64
C ARG A 263 -15.48 9.06 11.53
N GLN A 264 -14.38 8.72 12.18
CA GLN A 264 -13.08 9.38 11.99
C GLN A 264 -12.32 8.70 10.86
N THR A 265 -11.88 9.46 9.86
CA THR A 265 -10.98 8.95 8.81
C THR A 265 -9.61 8.68 9.40
N VAL A 266 -9.09 7.48 9.17
CA VAL A 266 -7.84 6.96 9.75
C VAL A 266 -6.77 6.66 8.70
N VAL A 267 -7.02 7.01 7.43
CA VAL A 267 -6.04 6.86 6.36
C VAL A 267 -4.85 7.79 6.60
N GLY A 268 -3.63 7.28 6.47
CA GLY A 268 -2.39 8.00 6.80
C GLY A 268 -2.02 7.96 8.29
N TRP A 269 -2.84 7.34 9.14
CA TRP A 269 -2.54 7.27 10.57
C TRP A 269 -1.48 6.21 10.87
N GLN A 270 -0.82 6.37 12.02
CA GLN A 270 0.00 5.29 12.56
C GLN A 270 -0.88 4.16 13.11
N LEU A 271 -0.42 2.91 12.96
CA LEU A 271 -1.14 1.72 13.45
C LEU A 271 -1.52 1.83 14.93
N LYS A 272 -0.64 2.38 15.77
CA LYS A 272 -0.91 2.54 17.21
C LYS A 272 -2.09 3.49 17.47
N ASN A 273 -2.24 4.54 16.66
CA ASN A 273 -3.31 5.54 16.78
C ASN A 273 -4.62 4.96 16.27
N LEU A 274 -4.59 4.20 15.17
CA LEU A 274 -5.72 3.38 14.71
C LEU A 274 -6.21 2.42 15.81
N VAL A 275 -5.29 1.65 16.40
CA VAL A 275 -5.62 0.68 17.45
C VAL A 275 -6.20 1.37 18.69
N ARG A 276 -5.69 2.56 19.04
CA ARG A 276 -6.27 3.38 20.11
C ARG A 276 -7.71 3.76 19.77
N LYS A 277 -7.96 4.25 18.56
CA LYS A 277 -9.31 4.64 18.08
C LYS A 277 -10.31 3.48 18.11
N LEU A 278 -9.86 2.29 17.71
CA LEU A 278 -10.65 1.05 17.78
C LEU A 278 -11.04 0.64 19.21
N ARG A 279 -10.28 1.09 20.21
CA ARG A 279 -10.49 0.76 21.64
C ARG A 279 -11.28 1.83 22.41
N GLU A 280 -11.55 2.99 21.81
CA GLU A 280 -12.24 4.10 22.50
C GLU A 280 -13.66 3.73 22.94
N ASN A 281 -14.36 2.87 22.18
CA ASN A 281 -15.73 2.46 22.46
C ASN A 281 -15.80 0.94 22.71
N PRO A 282 -15.79 0.49 23.99
CA PRO A 282 -15.82 -0.93 24.33
C PRO A 282 -17.14 -1.64 23.99
N SER A 283 -18.23 -0.89 23.84
CA SER A 283 -19.57 -1.43 23.57
C SER A 283 -19.79 -1.79 22.10
N GLY A 284 -19.03 -1.17 21.18
CA GLY A 284 -19.14 -1.42 19.77
C GLY A 284 -18.30 -0.46 18.94
N VAL A 285 -17.92 -0.90 17.74
CA VAL A 285 -17.10 -0.14 16.79
C VAL A 285 -17.79 -0.09 15.44
N THR A 286 -17.94 1.12 14.90
CA THR A 286 -18.38 1.32 13.51
C THR A 286 -17.16 1.51 12.63
N LEU A 287 -17.02 0.70 11.59
CA LEU A 287 -15.95 0.78 10.61
C LEU A 287 -16.53 1.18 9.27
N LEU A 288 -15.82 2.05 8.54
CA LEU A 288 -16.00 2.16 7.11
C LEU A 288 -14.80 1.49 6.45
N VAL A 289 -15.05 0.43 5.69
CA VAL A 289 -14.00 -0.30 4.99
C VAL A 289 -14.17 -0.15 3.49
N LYS A 290 -13.05 0.02 2.79
CA LYS A 290 -13.03 -0.11 1.34
C LYS A 290 -12.90 -1.59 1.03
N LYS A 291 -13.94 -2.12 0.40
CA LYS A 291 -14.03 -3.52 0.03
C LYS A 291 -13.11 -3.85 -1.11
N ARG A 292 -12.61 -5.07 -1.06
CA ARG A 292 -12.11 -5.76 -2.24
C ARG A 292 -13.24 -5.89 -3.26
N HIS A 293 -12.91 -5.78 -4.53
CA HIS A 293 -13.83 -6.01 -5.64
C HIS A 293 -14.22 -7.48 -5.71
N THR A 294 -15.18 -7.91 -4.90
CA THR A 294 -15.76 -9.24 -5.01
C THR A 294 -16.87 -9.18 -6.05
N GLY A 295 -16.58 -9.62 -7.27
CA GLY A 295 -17.64 -10.18 -8.10
C GLY A 295 -18.36 -11.27 -7.31
N SER A 296 -19.65 -11.47 -7.58
CA SER A 296 -20.53 -12.48 -6.96
C SER A 296 -20.03 -13.92 -7.19
N PHE A 297 -18.86 -14.23 -6.64
CA PHE A 297 -18.37 -15.57 -6.46
C PHE A 297 -18.68 -15.88 -5.01
N ASN A 298 -19.49 -16.90 -4.80
CA ASN A 298 -19.64 -17.58 -3.52
C ASN A 298 -18.29 -18.23 -3.17
N PHE A 299 -17.30 -17.40 -2.84
CA PHE A 299 -16.06 -17.85 -2.24
C PHE A 299 -16.38 -18.08 -0.78
N THR A 300 -16.34 -19.35 -0.39
CA THR A 300 -16.03 -19.68 1.00
C THR A 300 -14.75 -18.92 1.33
N PRO A 301 -14.75 -18.04 2.36
CA PRO A 301 -13.51 -17.44 2.83
C PRO A 301 -12.57 -18.60 3.05
N ALA A 302 -11.39 -18.60 2.42
CA ALA A 302 -10.36 -19.53 2.85
C ALA A 302 -10.23 -19.29 4.36
N PRO A 303 -10.60 -20.26 5.21
CA PRO A 303 -10.46 -20.05 6.63
C PRO A 303 -8.96 -19.94 6.79
N LEU A 304 -8.45 -18.73 7.04
CA LEU A 304 -7.05 -18.48 7.31
C LEU A 304 -6.78 -19.03 8.71
N LYS A 305 -6.91 -20.36 8.82
CA LYS A 305 -6.60 -21.17 9.96
C LYS A 305 -5.09 -21.06 10.14
N ASN A 306 -4.72 -20.28 11.14
CA ASN A 306 -3.45 -20.39 11.86
C ASN A 306 -2.17 -19.96 11.12
N LEU A 307 -2.04 -18.67 10.80
CA LEU A 307 -0.74 -18.00 11.06
C LEU A 307 -0.78 -17.42 12.48
N ARG A 308 -0.73 -18.34 13.45
CA ARG A 308 -0.79 -18.03 14.88
C ARG A 308 0.56 -17.47 15.32
N TRP A 309 0.73 -16.15 15.21
CA TRP A 309 1.78 -15.47 15.95
C TRP A 309 1.50 -15.68 17.45
N LYS A 310 2.32 -16.47 18.13
CA LYS A 310 2.29 -16.60 19.60
C LYS A 310 3.26 -15.54 20.14
N PRO A 311 2.81 -14.56 20.93
CA PRO A 311 3.74 -13.66 21.61
C PRO A 311 4.64 -14.49 22.55
N PRO A 312 5.92 -14.12 22.75
CA PRO A 312 6.76 -14.76 23.75
C PRO A 312 6.11 -14.60 25.13
N LEU A 313 5.79 -15.72 25.79
CA LEU A 313 5.41 -15.72 27.19
C LEU A 313 6.62 -15.25 28.00
N VAL A 314 6.46 -14.12 28.70
CA VAL A 314 7.41 -13.67 29.72
C VAL A 314 7.44 -14.75 30.80
N GLN A 315 8.48 -15.58 30.81
CA GLN A 315 8.71 -16.57 31.87
C GLN A 315 9.21 -15.82 33.11
N THR A 316 8.30 -15.57 34.05
CA THR A 316 8.67 -15.38 35.46
C THR A 316 9.27 -16.67 35.97
N SER A 317 10.60 -16.68 36.16
CA SER A 317 11.34 -17.80 36.71
C SER A 317 11.01 -17.99 38.19
N LEU A 318 10.39 -19.11 38.54
CA LEU A 318 10.46 -19.69 39.88
C LEU A 318 11.01 -21.12 39.73
N HIS A 319 12.23 -21.32 40.22
CA HIS A 319 12.82 -22.64 40.46
C HIS A 319 11.96 -23.42 41.47
N PRO A 320 11.89 -24.77 41.37
CA PRO A 320 12.80 -25.58 42.19
C PRO A 320 13.27 -26.91 41.56
N THR A 321 14.14 -27.53 42.34
CA THR A 321 15.15 -28.58 42.14
C THR A 321 14.60 -30.02 42.10
N THR A 322 15.38 -30.87 41.40
CA THR A 322 15.69 -32.31 41.64
C THR A 322 14.76 -33.45 41.22
N ALA A 323 15.42 -34.39 40.50
CA ALA A 323 15.31 -35.87 40.52
C ALA A 323 14.67 -36.56 39.28
N GLN A 324 15.56 -37.17 38.47
CA GLN A 324 15.60 -38.56 37.94
C GLN A 324 14.25 -39.29 37.70
N SER A 325 13.99 -40.06 36.65
CA SER A 325 14.83 -40.85 35.73
C SER A 325 13.90 -41.61 34.74
N SER A 326 14.39 -41.89 33.52
CA SER A 326 14.24 -43.13 32.70
C SER A 326 12.82 -43.63 32.32
N GLU A 327 12.48 -44.22 31.17
CA GLU A 327 13.13 -44.68 29.93
C GLU A 327 11.98 -45.23 29.06
N ASN A 328 12.02 -45.05 27.72
CA ASN A 328 11.84 -46.09 26.67
C ASN A 328 11.23 -45.61 25.34
N THR A 329 12.14 -45.45 24.37
CA THR A 329 12.24 -46.20 23.09
C THR A 329 11.02 -46.31 22.16
N LYS A 330 11.06 -45.61 21.01
CA LYS A 330 11.40 -46.19 19.68
C LYS A 330 11.33 -45.11 18.59
N GLU A 331 12.50 -44.80 18.04
CA GLU A 331 12.72 -43.92 16.90
C GLU A 331 12.33 -44.61 15.59
N THR A 332 11.62 -43.88 14.73
CA THR A 332 11.60 -44.10 13.27
C THR A 332 12.14 -42.86 12.58
N SER A 333 13.21 -43.08 11.84
CA SER A 333 14.07 -42.11 11.17
C SER A 333 13.35 -41.25 10.13
N LEU A 334 13.36 -39.93 10.33
CA LEU A 334 13.24 -38.94 9.26
C LEU A 334 14.47 -38.04 9.34
N LYS A 335 15.25 -38.02 8.26
CA LYS A 335 16.46 -37.21 8.10
C LYS A 335 16.14 -35.74 8.42
N LYS A 336 16.64 -35.23 9.54
CA LYS A 336 16.75 -33.79 9.81
C LYS A 336 17.90 -33.24 8.98
N GLU A 337 17.59 -32.58 7.88
CA GLU A 337 18.52 -31.59 7.32
C GLU A 337 18.73 -30.49 8.36
N LYS A 338 20.00 -30.27 8.74
CA LYS A 338 20.40 -29.15 9.59
C LYS A 338 20.04 -27.84 8.87
N PRO A 339 19.34 -26.89 9.52
CA PRO A 339 19.22 -25.55 8.96
C PRO A 339 20.59 -24.88 8.96
N ALA A 340 21.02 -24.41 7.79
CA ALA A 340 22.28 -23.72 7.52
C ALA A 340 22.33 -22.28 8.10
N ILE A 341 21.97 -22.12 9.37
CA ILE A 341 21.90 -20.81 10.05
C ILE A 341 22.92 -20.68 11.18
N LEU A 342 23.69 -21.72 11.49
CA LEU A 342 24.63 -21.71 12.61
C LEU A 342 25.99 -21.03 12.36
N ASP A 343 26.26 -20.46 11.18
CA ASP A 343 27.56 -19.84 10.86
C ASP A 343 27.51 -18.35 10.49
N LEU A 344 26.44 -17.64 10.82
CA LEU A 344 26.44 -16.17 10.71
C LEU A 344 26.79 -15.54 12.06
N TYR A 345 28.10 -15.41 12.30
CA TYR A 345 28.61 -14.53 13.35
C TYR A 345 28.29 -13.06 12.98
N ILE A 346 27.36 -12.47 13.73
CA ILE A 346 27.02 -11.05 13.62
C ILE A 346 27.75 -10.33 14.77
N PRO A 347 28.74 -9.46 14.48
CA PRO A 347 29.43 -8.72 15.53
C PRO A 347 28.48 -7.71 16.20
N PRO A 348 28.64 -7.45 17.51
CA PRO A 348 27.82 -6.47 18.21
C PRO A 348 28.06 -5.05 17.68
N PRO A 349 27.04 -4.17 17.75
CA PRO A 349 27.17 -2.79 17.28
C PRO A 349 28.22 -2.00 18.09
N PRO A 350 28.92 -1.04 17.45
CA PRO A 350 29.94 -0.24 18.11
C PRO A 350 29.37 0.62 19.24
N ALA A 351 30.14 0.77 20.32
CA ALA A 351 29.68 1.30 21.60
C ALA A 351 29.47 2.84 21.67
N VAL A 352 29.66 3.59 20.58
CA VAL A 352 29.51 5.05 20.59
C VAL A 352 28.99 5.56 19.25
N PRO A 353 27.98 6.46 19.21
CA PRO A 353 27.57 7.11 17.98
C PRO A 353 28.64 8.12 17.53
N TYR A 354 28.90 8.12 16.23
CA TYR A 354 29.73 9.03 15.44
C TYR A 354 29.87 10.45 16.04
N ALA A 355 31.11 10.87 16.22
CA ALA A 355 31.49 12.28 16.39
C ALA A 355 31.42 13.04 15.06
#